data_AF-A0A554V523-F1
#
_entry.id   AF-A0A554V523-F1
#
_cell.length_a   1.000
_cell.length_b   1.000
_cell.length_c   1.000
_cell.angle_alpha   90.00
_cell.angle_beta   90.00
_cell.angle_gamma   90.00
#
_symmetry.space_group_name_H-M   'P 1'
#
loop_
_entity.id
_entity.type
_entity.pdbx_description
1 polymer ?
#
loop_
_entity_poly.entity_id
_entity_poly.type
_entity_poly.pdbx_seq_one_letter_code
_entity_poly.pdbx_strand_id
1 'polypeptide(L)'
;MLSKSLQILRSKGYIVYREPFKLNIVGYRSRFVRSNRFDDEIHVFYTNDQGRWVYHIFKATTDPGQYWLENPMHPQGTAFLKKGQYINS
;
A
#
# COMPACT_ATOMS: atom_id res chain seq x y z
N MET A 1 14.62 5.84 -0.37
CA MET A 1 13.18 5.49 -0.36
C MET A 1 12.88 4.35 0.61
N LEU A 2 13.48 3.17 0.46
CA LEU A 2 13.27 2.04 1.39
C LEU A 2 13.58 2.38 2.87
N SER A 3 14.70 3.05 3.14
CA SER A 3 15.07 3.48 4.50
C SER A 3 13.99 4.34 5.18
N LYS A 4 13.41 5.27 4.42
CA LYS A 4 12.29 6.13 4.87
C LYS A 4 11.03 5.30 5.13
N SER A 5 10.69 4.36 4.24
CA SER A 5 9.58 3.43 4.46
C SER A 5 9.75 2.64 5.75
N LEU A 6 10.92 2.04 5.98
CA LEU A 6 11.22 1.30 7.20
C LEU A 6 11.09 2.17 8.46
N GLN A 7 11.54 3.43 8.40
CA GLN A 7 11.39 4.37 9.51
C GLN A 7 9.92 4.69 9.82
N ILE A 8 9.11 4.93 8.79
CA ILE A 8 7.66 5.21 8.93
C ILE A 8 6.92 4.00 9.51
N LEU A 9 7.22 2.79 9.03
CA LEU A 9 6.57 1.58 9.53
C LEU A 9 6.91 1.34 11.00
N ARG A 10 8.19 1.52 11.37
CA ARG A 10 8.64 1.41 12.77
C ARG A 10 7.99 2.45 13.67
N SER A 11 7.91 3.72 13.24
CA SER A 11 7.29 4.77 14.06
C SER A 11 5.79 4.54 14.28
N LYS A 12 5.15 3.77 13.40
CA LYS A 12 3.75 3.35 13.52
C LYS A 12 3.57 2.01 14.25
N GLY A 13 4.66 1.37 14.70
CA GLY A 13 4.60 0.07 15.37
C GLY A 13 4.18 -1.09 14.46
N TYR A 14 4.29 -0.94 13.13
CA TYR A 14 3.93 -1.99 12.20
C TYR A 14 5.02 -3.06 12.11
N ILE A 15 4.60 -4.31 12.00
CA ILE A 15 5.49 -5.45 11.77
C ILE A 15 6.13 -5.32 10.40
N VAL A 16 7.46 -5.53 10.33
CA VAL A 16 8.22 -5.58 9.08
C VAL A 16 8.93 -6.92 9.02
N TYR A 17 8.59 -7.72 8.02
CA TYR A 17 9.22 -9.01 7.78
C TYR A 17 10.63 -8.85 7.24
N ARG A 18 11.51 -9.73 7.70
CA ARG A 18 12.92 -9.80 7.29
C ARG A 18 13.32 -11.19 6.83
N GLU A 19 12.44 -12.18 6.98
CA GLU A 19 12.64 -13.49 6.41
C GLU A 19 12.78 -13.40 4.88
N PRO A 20 13.74 -14.14 4.28
CA PRO A 20 13.92 -14.16 2.83
C PRO A 20 12.63 -14.43 2.08
N PHE A 21 12.41 -13.66 1.02
CA PHE A 21 11.25 -13.69 0.10
C PHE A 21 9.89 -13.44 0.76
N LYS A 22 9.85 -13.10 2.05
CA LYS A 22 8.62 -12.69 2.72
C LYS A 22 8.31 -11.24 2.40
N LEU A 23 7.21 -11.04 1.68
CA LEU A 23 6.84 -9.74 1.15
C LEU A 23 6.32 -8.80 2.25
N ASN A 24 6.83 -7.57 2.22
CA ASN A 24 6.17 -6.42 2.84
C ASN A 24 5.51 -5.62 1.72
N ILE A 25 4.19 -5.47 1.79
CA ILE A 25 3.41 -4.69 0.83
C ILE A 25 2.84 -3.47 1.55
N VAL A 26 3.17 -2.28 1.06
CA VAL A 26 2.82 -1.02 1.71
C VAL A 26 2.20 -0.07 0.69
N GLY A 27 0.96 0.33 0.92
CA GLY A 27 0.30 1.38 0.15
C GLY A 27 0.58 2.76 0.77
N TYR A 28 1.13 3.68 -0.03
CA TYR A 28 1.20 5.10 0.31
C TYR A 28 0.19 5.86 -0.51
N ARG A 29 -0.66 6.61 0.20
CA ARG A 29 -1.65 7.47 -0.42
C ARG A 29 -1.10 8.85 -0.70
N SER A 30 -1.43 9.37 -1.87
CA SER A 30 -1.34 10.78 -2.20
C SER A 30 -2.05 11.62 -1.12
N ARG A 31 -1.49 12.80 -0.79
CA ARG A 31 -2.19 13.77 0.05
C ARG A 31 -3.35 14.44 -0.69
N PHE A 32 -3.35 14.37 -2.02
CA PHE A 32 -4.36 14.96 -2.88
C PHE A 32 -5.23 13.85 -3.42
N VAL A 33 -6.49 13.81 -2.98
CA VAL A 33 -7.48 12.91 -3.57
C VAL A 33 -7.81 13.45 -4.95
N ARG A 34 -7.26 12.84 -5.99
CA ARG A 34 -7.53 13.19 -7.40
C ARG A 34 -8.11 11.96 -8.08
N SER A 35 -9.43 11.94 -8.22
CA SER A 35 -10.13 10.86 -8.90
C SER A 35 -9.56 10.62 -10.30
N ASN A 36 -9.50 9.34 -10.69
CA ASN A 36 -9.02 8.86 -11.99
C ASN A 36 -7.52 9.11 -12.28
N ARG A 37 -6.69 9.23 -11.23
CA ARG A 37 -5.23 9.21 -11.34
C ARG A 37 -4.63 8.06 -10.54
N PHE A 38 -3.54 7.52 -11.07
CA PHE A 38 -2.70 6.54 -10.39
C PHE A 38 -1.57 7.26 -9.65
N ASP A 39 -1.94 8.08 -8.67
CA ASP A 39 -1.03 8.92 -7.87
C ASP A 39 -0.75 8.36 -6.47
N ASP A 40 -1.32 7.20 -6.13
CA ASP A 40 -0.88 6.38 -5.02
C ASP A 40 0.26 5.44 -5.44
N GLU A 41 1.02 4.94 -4.46
CA GLU A 41 2.12 4.02 -4.70
C GLU A 41 1.97 2.75 -3.86
N ILE A 42 2.15 1.59 -4.49
CA ILE A 42 2.32 0.30 -3.80
C ILE A 42 3.82 -0.02 -3.79
N HIS A 43 4.34 -0.18 -2.58
CA HIS A 43 5.73 -0.47 -2.32
C HIS A 43 5.85 -1.91 -1.88
N VAL A 44 6.63 -2.70 -2.62
CA VAL A 44 6.87 -4.11 -2.31
C VAL A 44 8.34 -4.30 -2.02
N PHE A 45 8.68 -4.79 -0.84
CA PHE A 45 10.06 -5.11 -0.49
C PHE A 45 10.19 -6.36 0.36
N TYR A 46 11.31 -7.05 0.18
CA TYR A 46 11.66 -8.29 0.85
C TYR A 46 13.18 -8.43 0.87
N THR A 47 13.70 -9.33 1.70
CA THR A 47 15.10 -9.74 1.66
C THR A 47 15.26 -10.93 0.71
N ASN A 48 16.32 -11.02 -0.08
CA ASN A 48 16.63 -12.25 -0.81
C ASN A 48 17.36 -13.26 0.07
N ASP A 49 17.72 -14.41 -0.50
CA ASP A 49 18.52 -15.47 0.11
C ASP A 49 19.90 -14.99 0.63
N GLN A 50 20.45 -13.93 0.04
CA GLN A 50 21.69 -13.26 0.48
C GLN A 50 21.46 -12.19 1.56
N GLY A 51 20.23 -12.05 2.08
CA GLY A 51 19.87 -11.03 3.07
C GLY A 51 19.82 -9.59 2.54
N ARG A 52 19.90 -9.40 1.22
CA ARG A 52 19.84 -8.08 0.57
C ARG A 52 18.40 -7.67 0.32
N TRP A 53 18.09 -6.40 0.56
CA TRP A 53 16.77 -5.87 0.26
C TRP A 53 16.54 -5.77 -1.25
N VAL A 54 15.45 -6.35 -1.72
CA VAL A 54 14.87 -6.14 -3.04
C VAL A 54 13.66 -5.23 -2.87
N TYR A 55 13.48 -4.28 -3.78
CA TYR A 55 12.49 -3.22 -3.63
C TYR A 55 11.89 -2.81 -4.97
N HIS A 56 10.56 -2.79 -5.02
CA HIS A 56 9.75 -2.41 -6.17
C HIS A 56 8.73 -1.35 -5.78
N ILE A 57 8.41 -0.46 -6.72
CA ILE A 57 7.39 0.58 -6.58
C ILE A 57 6.47 0.48 -7.79
N PHE A 58 5.16 0.42 -7.54
CA PHE A 58 4.12 0.36 -8.55
C PHE A 58 3.16 1.53 -8.36
N LYS A 59 2.78 2.19 -9.45
CA LYS A 59 1.71 3.19 -9.40
C LYS A 59 0.38 2.49 -9.21
N ALA A 60 -0.47 3.05 -8.35
CA ALA A 60 -1.78 2.52 -8.02
C ALA A 60 -2.76 3.67 -7.79
N THR A 61 -4.04 3.32 -7.60
CA THR A 61 -5.02 4.20 -6.99
C THR A 61 -5.76 3.39 -5.93
N THR A 62 -5.87 3.94 -4.72
CA THR A 62 -6.71 3.40 -3.65
C THR A 62 -7.96 4.25 -3.45
N ASP A 63 -8.14 5.27 -4.29
CA ASP A 63 -9.31 6.12 -4.34
C ASP A 63 -10.37 5.47 -5.26
N PRO A 64 -11.64 5.42 -4.83
CA PRO A 64 -12.72 4.99 -5.69
C PRO A 64 -12.88 5.98 -6.83
N GLY A 65 -13.04 5.47 -8.05
CA GLY A 65 -13.33 6.29 -9.22
C GLY A 65 -14.62 7.07 -9.01
N GLN A 66 -14.66 8.32 -9.48
CA GLN A 66 -15.81 9.21 -9.31
C GLN A 66 -17.11 8.57 -9.84
N TYR A 67 -17.04 7.90 -11.00
CA TYR A 67 -18.17 7.19 -11.58
C TYR A 67 -18.81 6.19 -10.60
N TRP A 68 -17.99 5.41 -9.89
CA TRP A 68 -18.49 4.39 -8.95
C TRP A 68 -18.96 4.99 -7.63
N LEU A 69 -18.52 6.20 -7.27
CA LEU A 69 -19.10 6.94 -6.14
C LEU A 69 -20.51 7.43 -6.46
N GLU A 70 -20.73 7.90 -7.69
CA GLU A 70 -22.03 8.41 -8.17
C GLU A 70 -22.98 7.28 -8.59
N ASN A 71 -22.44 6.16 -9.08
CA ASN A 71 -23.19 5.01 -9.60
C ASN A 71 -22.71 3.72 -8.91
N PRO A 72 -23.01 3.53 -7.62
CA PRO A 72 -22.49 2.39 -6.87
C PRO A 72 -23.05 1.07 -7.41
N MET A 73 -22.18 0.10 -7.71
CA MET A 73 -22.60 -1.25 -8.10
C MET A 73 -23.23 -2.04 -6.94
N HIS A 74 -22.97 -1.63 -5.70
CA HIS A 74 -23.45 -2.27 -4.50
C HIS A 74 -24.25 -1.26 -3.65
N PRO A 75 -25.42 -1.64 -3.09
CA PRO A 75 -26.26 -0.71 -2.32
C PRO A 75 -25.56 -0.08 -1.11
N GLN A 76 -24.53 -0.74 -0.58
CA GLN A 76 -23.74 -0.24 0.55
C GLN A 76 -22.63 0.74 0.15
N GLY A 77 -22.50 1.06 -1.14
CA GLY A 77 -21.51 2.00 -1.68
C GLY A 77 -20.27 1.32 -2.26
N THR A 78 -19.18 2.09 -2.35
CA THR A 78 -17.94 1.69 -3.02
C THR A 78 -16.84 1.37 -2.02
N ALA A 79 -16.11 0.28 -2.25
CA ALA A 79 -15.07 -0.19 -1.34
C ALA A 79 -13.94 0.84 -1.21
N PHE A 80 -13.49 1.05 0.04
CA PHE A 80 -12.35 1.90 0.37
C PHE A 80 -11.44 1.16 1.33
N LEU A 81 -10.14 1.09 1.03
CA LEU A 81 -9.21 0.39 1.91
C LEU A 81 -9.03 1.18 3.20
N LYS A 82 -9.36 0.59 4.35
CA LYS A 82 -9.15 1.24 5.65
C LYS A 82 -7.65 1.28 5.98
N LYS A 83 -7.18 2.39 6.54
CA LYS A 83 -5.80 2.52 7.04
C LYS A 83 -5.55 1.50 8.15
N GLY A 84 -4.48 0.71 8.03
CA GLY A 84 -4.06 -0.25 9.05
C GLY A 84 -2.95 -1.15 8.55
N GLN A 85 -2.52 -2.07 9.40
CA GLN A 85 -1.72 -3.24 9.02
C GLN A 85 -2.63 -4.47 9.08
N TYR A 86 -2.60 -5.28 8.03
CA TYR A 86 -3.38 -6.51 7.91
C TYR A 86 -2.41 -7.67 7.78
N ILE A 87 -2.63 -8.73 8.57
CA ILE A 87 -1.75 -9.90 8.67
C ILE A 87 -2.62 -11.13 8.49
N ASN A 88 -2.29 -11.95 7.48
CA ASN A 88 -3.04 -13.16 7.14
C ASN A 88 -4.55 -12.91 6.89
N SER A 89 -4.87 -11.76 6.29
CA SER A 89 -6.23 -11.31 5.97
C SER A 89 -6.61 -11.56 4.52
#